data_AF-A0A932U746-F1
#
_entry.id   AF-A0A932U746-F1
#
_cell.length_a   1.000
_cell.length_b   1.000
_cell.length_c   1.000
_cell.angle_alpha   90.00
_cell.angle_beta   90.00
_cell.angle_gamma   90.00
#
_symmetry.space_group_name_H-M   'P 1'
#
loop_
_entity.id
_entity.type
_entity.pdbx_description
1 polymer ?
#
loop_
_entity_poly.entity_id
_entity_poly.type
_entity_poly.pdbx_seq_one_letter_code
_entity_poly.pdbx_strand_id
1 'polypeptide(L)'
;MTTRELLHDLVERLPETELDAARRHLEELVDPVLRALRRAPLDDEPESEAERAAVDAARRSLAAGRGTSHAEVCRRLLGER
;
A
#
# COMPACT_ATOMS: atom_id res chain seq x y z
N MET A 1 9.72 17.54 31.13
CA MET A 1 8.74 16.83 30.31
C MET A 1 9.31 16.68 28.90
N THR A 2 9.39 15.46 28.38
CA THR A 2 9.95 15.17 27.06
C THR A 2 8.85 15.21 25.98
N THR A 3 9.23 15.33 24.70
CA THR A 3 8.29 15.24 23.58
C THR A 3 7.52 13.93 23.57
N ARG A 4 8.15 12.83 24.02
CA ARG A 4 7.50 11.52 24.13
C ARG A 4 6.43 11.51 25.20
N GLU A 5 6.73 12.04 26.38
CA GLU A 5 5.76 12.17 27.49
C GLU A 5 4.54 13.01 27.07
N LEU A 6 4.76 14.13 26.38
CA LEU A 6 3.68 14.97 25.86
C LEU A 6 2.76 14.24 24.87
N LEU A 7 3.33 13.37 24.02
CA LEU A 7 2.56 12.61 23.04
C LEU A 7 1.68 11.55 23.72
N HIS A 8 2.22 10.84 24.72
CA HIS A 8 1.46 9.88 25.51
C HIS A 8 0.29 10.57 26.23
N ASP A 9 0.55 11.69 26.92
CA ASP A 9 -0.49 12.45 27.62
C ASP A 9 -1.59 12.97 26.68
N LEU A 10 -1.24 13.31 25.43
CA LEU A 10 -2.22 13.73 24.44
C LEU A 10 -3.12 12.57 24.02
N VAL A 11 -2.55 11.39 23.79
CA VAL A 11 -3.32 10.18 23.44
C VAL A 11 -4.27 9.78 24.56
N GLU A 12 -3.83 9.83 25.82
CA GLU A 12 -4.66 9.51 27.00
C GLU A 12 -5.87 10.45 27.18
N ARG A 13 -5.81 11.66 26.61
CA ARG A 13 -6.86 12.68 26.73
C ARG A 13 -7.81 12.72 25.54
N LEU A 14 -7.56 11.94 24.49
CA LEU A 14 -8.44 11.89 23.33
C LEU A 14 -9.77 11.21 23.69
N PRO A 15 -10.91 11.72 23.19
CA PRO A 15 -12.16 10.98 23.29
C PRO A 15 -12.04 9.66 22.51
N GLU A 16 -12.71 8.60 22.98
CA GLU A 16 -12.62 7.25 22.38
C GLU A 16 -12.93 7.25 20.88
N THR A 17 -13.83 8.14 20.43
CA THR A 17 -14.22 8.29 19.02
C THR A 17 -13.07 8.73 18.11
N GLU A 18 -12.04 9.39 18.66
CA GLU A 18 -10.90 9.92 17.91
C GLU A 18 -9.68 9.01 17.96
N LEU A 19 -9.67 7.99 18.84
CA LEU A 19 -8.52 7.08 19.01
C LEU A 19 -8.15 6.38 17.71
N ASP A 20 -9.14 5.98 16.92
CA ASP A 20 -8.91 5.26 15.66
C ASP A 20 -8.33 6.17 14.58
N ALA A 21 -8.73 7.45 14.56
CA ALA A 21 -8.12 8.45 13.70
C ALA A 21 -6.67 8.74 14.11
N ALA A 22 -6.42 8.93 15.41
CA ALA A 22 -5.08 9.15 15.95
C ALA A 22 -4.14 7.96 15.69
N ARG A 23 -4.62 6.71 15.89
CA ARG A 23 -3.87 5.49 15.57
C ARG A 23 -3.40 5.48 14.12
N ARG A 24 -4.30 5.74 13.16
CA ARG A 24 -3.95 5.76 11.73
C ARG A 24 -2.88 6.80 11.40
N HIS A 25 -2.94 7.97 12.04
CA HIS A 25 -1.90 9.00 11.85
C HIS A 25 -0.56 8.59 12.43
N LEU A 26 -0.54 7.96 13.62
CA LEU A 26 0.70 7.48 14.23
C LEU A 26 1.30 6.30 13.45
N GLU A 27 0.47 5.39 12.94
CA GLU A 27 0.90 4.29 12.06
C GLU A 27 1.59 4.80 10.79
N GLU A 28 1.07 5.88 10.17
CA GLU A 28 1.72 6.54 9.02
C GLU A 28 3.13 7.05 9.37
N LEU A 29 3.37 7.51 10.60
CA LEU A 29 4.70 7.99 11.00
C LEU A 29 5.70 6.85 11.20
N VAL A 30 5.23 5.64 11.45
CA VAL A 30 6.06 4.45 11.72
C VAL A 30 6.32 3.64 10.45
N ASP A 31 5.31 3.50 9.58
CA ASP A 31 5.40 2.73 8.35
C ASP A 31 5.68 3.63 7.13
N PRO A 32 6.90 3.60 6.56
CA PRO A 32 7.26 4.44 5.42
C PRO A 32 6.50 4.08 4.13
N VAL A 33 6.05 2.84 3.97
CA VAL A 33 5.25 2.40 2.82
C VAL A 33 3.85 2.96 2.94
N LEU A 34 3.23 2.83 4.12
CA LEU A 34 1.91 3.42 4.37
C LEU A 34 1.93 4.93 4.17
N ARG A 35 3.00 5.60 4.65
CA ARG A 35 3.21 7.03 4.43
C ARG A 35 3.33 7.42 2.96
N ALA A 36 4.07 6.65 2.18
CA ALA A 36 4.20 6.88 0.74
C ALA A 36 2.83 6.74 0.04
N LEU A 37 2.08 5.68 0.35
CA LEU A 37 0.77 5.42 -0.25
C LEU A 37 -0.26 6.50 0.10
N ARG A 38 -0.29 6.99 1.35
CA ARG A 38 -1.24 8.02 1.79
C ARG A 38 -0.98 9.40 1.18
N ARG A 39 0.27 9.65 0.80
CA ARG A 39 0.73 10.91 0.19
C ARG A 39 0.78 10.86 -1.32
N ALA A 40 0.68 9.66 -1.90
CA ALA A 40 0.64 9.50 -3.34
C ALA A 40 -0.62 10.23 -3.87
N PRO A 41 -0.49 11.04 -4.93
CA PRO A 41 -1.66 11.54 -5.62
C PRO A 41 -2.47 10.36 -6.19
N LEU A 42 -3.76 10.60 -6.42
CA LEU A 42 -4.55 9.64 -7.20
C LEU A 42 -3.98 9.56 -8.62
N ASP A 43 -3.95 8.35 -9.16
CA ASP A 43 -3.58 8.11 -10.54
C ASP A 43 -4.80 8.37 -11.44
N ASP A 44 -4.97 9.64 -11.80
CA ASP A 44 -6.07 10.14 -12.64
C ASP A 44 -5.62 10.34 -14.10
N GLU A 45 -4.45 9.80 -14.49
CA GLU A 45 -3.95 9.91 -15.85
C GLU A 45 -4.78 9.04 -16.81
N PRO A 46 -5.15 9.55 -18.01
CA PRO A 46 -5.85 8.72 -18.98
C PRO A 46 -4.93 7.61 -19.47
N GLU A 47 -5.42 6.37 -19.45
CA GLU A 47 -4.68 5.23 -20.00
C GLU A 47 -4.30 5.51 -21.46
N SER A 48 -3.06 5.21 -21.83
CA SER A 48 -2.60 5.33 -23.22
C SER A 48 -3.10 4.15 -24.07
N GLU A 49 -3.05 4.30 -25.40
CA GLU A 49 -3.38 3.18 -26.30
C GLU A 49 -2.40 2.01 -26.17
N ALA A 50 -1.13 2.30 -25.90
CA ALA A 50 -0.10 1.28 -25.71
C ALA A 50 -0.35 0.46 -24.44
N GLU A 51 -0.73 1.12 -23.34
CA GLU A 51 -1.10 0.45 -22.09
C GLU A 51 -2.35 -0.41 -22.27
N ARG A 52 -3.41 0.14 -22.88
CA ARG A 52 -4.61 -0.64 -23.23
C ARG A 52 -4.28 -1.91 -24.00
N ALA A 53 -3.47 -1.77 -25.06
CA ALA A 53 -3.08 -2.88 -25.90
C ALA A 53 -2.25 -3.93 -25.13
N ALA A 54 -1.36 -3.49 -24.25
CA ALA A 54 -0.56 -4.37 -23.39
C ALA A 54 -1.43 -5.14 -22.38
N VAL A 55 -2.38 -4.45 -21.73
CA VAL A 55 -3.34 -5.07 -20.80
C VAL A 55 -4.19 -6.11 -21.52
N ASP A 56 -4.71 -5.79 -22.70
CA ASP A 56 -5.51 -6.74 -23.47
C ASP A 56 -4.70 -7.94 -23.96
N ALA A 57 -3.43 -7.74 -24.33
CA ALA A 57 -2.53 -8.84 -24.64
C ALA A 57 -2.28 -9.74 -23.42
N ALA A 58 -2.07 -9.16 -22.24
CA ALA A 58 -1.90 -9.89 -21.00
C ALA A 58 -3.15 -10.72 -20.65
N ARG A 59 -4.35 -10.13 -20.77
CA ARG A 59 -5.64 -10.82 -20.55
C ARG A 59 -5.81 -12.00 -21.50
N ARG A 60 -5.51 -11.83 -22.80
CA ARG A 60 -5.55 -12.94 -23.78
C ARG A 60 -4.55 -14.04 -23.43
N SER A 61 -3.36 -13.68 -22.96
CA SER A 61 -2.34 -14.65 -22.53
C SER A 61 -2.81 -15.48 -21.34
N LEU A 62 -3.43 -14.82 -20.35
CA LEU A 62 -4.00 -15.49 -19.18
C LEU A 62 -5.14 -16.44 -19.58
N ALA A 63 -6.06 -16.00 -20.44
CA ALA A 63 -7.15 -16.84 -20.95
C ALA A 63 -6.65 -18.07 -21.72
N ALA A 64 -5.50 -17.96 -22.38
CA ALA A 64 -4.84 -19.06 -23.06
C ALA A 64 -3.98 -19.95 -22.12
N GLY A 65 -4.07 -19.77 -20.80
CA GLY A 65 -3.39 -20.60 -19.81
C GLY A 65 -1.88 -20.30 -19.65
N ARG A 66 -1.39 -19.17 -20.16
CA ARG A 66 0.02 -18.78 -20.09
C ARG A 66 0.36 -17.90 -18.87
N GLY A 67 -0.47 -17.92 -17.84
CA GLY A 67 -0.20 -17.24 -16.58
C GLY A 67 0.79 -18.00 -15.70
N THR A 68 1.59 -17.30 -14.92
CA THR A 68 2.42 -17.89 -13.86
C THR A 68 1.72 -17.71 -12.51
N SER A 69 1.66 -18.77 -11.71
CA SER A 69 1.07 -18.68 -10.36
C SER A 69 1.90 -17.78 -9.44
N HIS A 70 1.25 -17.15 -8.47
CA HIS A 70 1.95 -16.31 -7.49
C HIS A 70 3.05 -17.08 -6.75
N ALA A 71 2.78 -18.33 -6.33
CA ALA A 71 3.75 -19.17 -5.65
C ALA A 71 5.00 -19.45 -6.52
N GLU A 72 4.83 -19.68 -7.81
CA GLU A 72 5.94 -19.88 -8.75
C GLU A 72 6.74 -18.59 -8.98
N VAL A 73 6.06 -17.44 -9.10
CA VAL A 73 6.74 -16.14 -9.18
C VAL A 73 7.59 -15.89 -7.93
N CYS A 74 7.05 -16.14 -6.73
CA CYS A 74 7.79 -16.01 -5.47
C CYS A 74 9.02 -16.93 -5.44
N ARG A 75 8.88 -18.21 -5.77
CA ARG A 75 10.04 -19.14 -5.84
C ARG A 75 11.13 -18.63 -6.77
N ARG A 76 10.76 -18.11 -7.95
CA ARG A 76 11.72 -17.65 -8.97
C ARG A 76 12.43 -16.36 -8.60
N LEU A 77 11.71 -15.37 -8.06
CA LEU A 77 12.22 -14.00 -7.88
C LEU A 77 12.75 -13.72 -6.48
N LEU A 78 12.21 -14.38 -5.45
CA LEU A 78 12.58 -14.15 -4.06
C LEU A 78 13.50 -15.23 -3.50
N GLY A 79 13.74 -16.31 -4.27
CA GLY A 79 14.45 -17.50 -3.82
C GLY A 79 13.64 -18.32 -2.82
N GLU A 80 13.92 -19.62 -2.72
CA GLU A 80 13.49 -20.39 -1.56
C GLU A 80 14.25 -19.85 -0.35
N ARG A 81 13.54 -19.14 0.53
CA ARG A 81 14.08 -18.77 1.83
C ARG A 81 14.17 -19.99 2.74
#